data_AF-A0A2V5K507-F1
#
_entry.id   AF-A0A2V5K507-F1
#
_cell.length_a   1.000
_cell.length_b   1.000
_cell.length_c   1.000
_cell.angle_alpha   90.00
_cell.angle_beta   90.00
_cell.angle_gamma   90.00
#
_symmetry.space_group_name_H-M   'P 1'
#
loop_
_entity.id
_entity.type
_entity.pdbx_description
1 polymer ?
#
loop_
_entity_poly.entity_id
_entity_poly.type
_entity_poly.pdbx_seq_one_letter_code
_entity_poly.pdbx_strand_id
1 'polypeptide(L)'
;MTFYLQNVSNGLPLTSANTLATVTLTAATPPSGWITANPNPFPPDPQGVGETTITWSSAGTTQVEVHVGAPNGSMLSRSDSGTFSVATGHWVRSGTGFYLQNVSNGQPLTAANTLATVIVTAAPYELQLVGADQMSQRT
;
A
#
# COMPACT_ATOMS: atom_id res chain seq x y z
N MET A 1 -16.67 19.63 -12.24
CA MET A 1 -17.06 20.95 -12.76
C MET A 1 -16.52 21.09 -14.17
N THR A 2 -17.28 21.63 -15.12
CA THR A 2 -16.83 21.80 -16.51
C THR A 2 -16.94 23.26 -16.91
N PHE A 3 -15.87 23.79 -17.49
CA PHE A 3 -15.79 25.13 -18.06
C PHE A 3 -15.85 25.02 -19.57
N TYR A 4 -16.51 25.99 -20.19
CA TYR A 4 -16.66 26.06 -21.63
C TYR A 4 -16.06 27.37 -22.12
N LEU A 5 -15.10 27.28 -23.03
CA LEU A 5 -14.63 28.45 -23.78
C LEU A 5 -15.63 28.68 -24.92
N GLN A 6 -16.42 29.76 -24.83
CA GLN A 6 -17.50 30.08 -25.76
C GLN A 6 -17.04 31.14 -26.77
N ASN A 7 -17.35 30.94 -28.04
CA ASN A 7 -17.27 31.98 -29.05
C ASN A 7 -18.49 32.89 -28.95
N VAL A 8 -18.26 34.15 -28.57
CA VAL A 8 -19.30 35.18 -28.43
C VAL A 8 -19.24 36.24 -29.55
N SER A 9 -18.45 35.98 -30.60
CA SER A 9 -18.29 36.92 -31.72
C SER A 9 -19.65 37.23 -32.34
N ASN A 10 -19.88 38.49 -32.73
CA ASN A 10 -21.12 38.94 -33.35
C ASN A 10 -22.40 38.64 -32.54
N GLY A 11 -22.30 38.52 -31.21
CA GLY A 11 -23.45 38.23 -30.37
C GLY A 11 -23.97 36.79 -30.50
N LEU A 12 -23.13 35.86 -30.96
CA LEU A 12 -23.48 34.45 -31.02
C LEU A 12 -23.96 33.93 -29.66
N PRO A 13 -25.06 33.15 -29.62
CA PRO A 13 -25.62 32.67 -28.36
C PRO A 13 -24.72 31.60 -27.73
N LEU A 14 -24.74 31.51 -26.39
CA LEU A 14 -23.98 30.51 -25.63
C LEU A 14 -24.60 29.13 -25.81
N THR A 15 -24.14 28.41 -26.83
CA THR A 15 -24.64 27.08 -27.21
C THR A 15 -23.49 26.12 -27.44
N SER A 16 -23.77 24.82 -27.45
CA SER A 16 -22.76 23.80 -27.74
C SER A 16 -22.08 24.01 -29.10
N ALA A 17 -22.81 24.49 -30.10
CA ALA A 17 -22.30 24.81 -31.43
C ALA A 17 -21.23 25.93 -31.42
N ASN A 18 -21.26 26.81 -30.43
CA ASN A 18 -20.31 27.91 -30.26
C ASN A 18 -19.26 27.63 -29.17
N THR A 19 -19.17 26.39 -28.67
CA THR A 19 -18.13 25.98 -27.73
C THR A 19 -16.85 25.70 -28.48
N LEU A 20 -15.80 26.48 -28.22
CA LEU A 20 -14.47 26.30 -28.81
C LEU A 20 -13.66 25.23 -28.10
N ALA A 21 -13.79 25.15 -26.77
CA ALA A 21 -13.08 24.16 -25.96
C ALA A 21 -13.85 23.88 -24.66
N THR A 22 -13.61 22.70 -24.09
CA THR A 22 -14.10 22.32 -22.77
C THR A 22 -12.94 21.98 -21.85
N VAL A 23 -13.06 22.35 -20.59
CA VAL A 23 -12.13 21.96 -19.53
C VAL A 23 -12.93 21.34 -18.40
N THR A 24 -12.67 20.08 -18.10
CA THR A 24 -13.29 19.39 -16.97
C THR A 24 -12.35 19.39 -15.79
N LEU A 25 -12.77 20.04 -14.70
CA LEU A 25 -12.14 19.98 -13.38
C LEU A 25 -12.81 18.89 -12.54
N THR A 26 -12.03 17.87 -12.21
CA THR A 26 -12.39 16.87 -11.21
C THR A 26 -11.77 17.26 -9.88
N ALA A 27 -12.57 17.27 -8.81
CA ALA A 27 -12.03 17.38 -7.46
C ALA A 27 -11.31 16.07 -7.15
N ALA A 28 -9.99 16.12 -6.99
CA ALA A 28 -9.22 14.96 -6.56
C ALA A 28 -9.33 14.82 -5.04
N THR A 29 -9.80 13.67 -4.58
CA THR A 29 -9.60 13.28 -3.18
C THR A 29 -8.09 13.13 -2.96
N PRO A 30 -7.50 13.76 -1.92
CA PRO A 30 -6.08 13.57 -1.64
C PRO A 30 -5.73 12.08 -1.51
N PRO A 31 -4.62 11.62 -2.10
CA PRO A 31 -4.18 10.24 -1.95
C PRO A 31 -4.00 9.88 -0.47
N SER A 32 -4.57 8.75 -0.07
CA SER A 32 -4.43 8.20 1.28
C SER A 32 -4.47 6.68 1.24
N GLY A 33 -3.93 6.05 2.28
CA GLY A 33 -3.94 4.60 2.39
C GLY A 33 -3.39 4.10 3.71
N TRP A 34 -3.47 2.79 3.91
CA TRP A 34 -2.86 2.08 5.02
C TRP A 34 -2.30 0.75 4.53
N ILE A 35 -1.33 0.22 5.26
CA ILE A 35 -0.73 -1.09 5.01
C ILE A 35 -0.47 -1.78 6.35
N THR A 36 -0.79 -3.07 6.42
CA THR A 36 -0.58 -3.92 7.59
C THR A 36 0.01 -5.26 7.18
N ALA A 37 0.53 -5.99 8.16
CA ALA A 37 1.06 -7.33 8.00
C ALA A 37 0.44 -8.25 9.05
N ASN A 38 0.01 -9.44 8.65
CA ASN A 38 -0.55 -10.45 9.54
C ASN A 38 -0.07 -11.86 9.12
N PRO A 39 0.64 -12.60 9.97
CA PRO A 39 1.06 -12.23 11.33
C PRO A 39 2.16 -11.15 11.37
N ASN A 40 2.11 -10.28 12.38
CA ASN A 40 3.20 -9.38 12.79
C ASN A 40 3.13 -9.17 14.33
N PRO A 41 4.00 -9.80 15.14
CA PRO A 41 5.22 -10.51 14.71
C PRO A 41 4.95 -11.82 13.93
N PHE A 42 5.77 -12.13 12.92
CA PHE A 42 5.65 -13.38 12.15
C PHE A 42 6.42 -14.53 12.83
N PRO A 43 5.96 -15.80 12.73
CA PRO A 43 6.71 -16.95 13.23
C PRO A 43 7.94 -17.23 12.35
N PRO A 44 9.17 -17.16 12.88
CA PRO A 44 10.37 -17.48 12.11
C PRO A 44 10.68 -18.98 12.09
N ASP A 45 11.34 -19.43 11.02
CA ASP A 45 12.08 -20.70 10.94
C ASP A 45 13.44 -20.60 11.65
N PRO A 46 14.15 -21.72 11.93
CA PRO A 46 15.41 -21.70 12.66
C PRO A 46 16.52 -20.79 12.07
N GLN A 47 16.34 -20.30 10.84
CA GLN A 47 17.22 -19.37 10.14
C GLN A 47 16.80 -17.89 10.30
N GLY A 48 15.72 -17.63 11.04
CA GLY A 48 15.15 -16.31 11.27
C GLY A 48 14.29 -15.79 10.12
N VAL A 49 13.85 -16.67 9.22
CA VAL A 49 13.07 -16.33 8.01
C VAL A 49 11.64 -16.83 8.18
N GLY A 50 10.67 -16.08 7.67
CA GLY A 50 9.29 -16.52 7.67
C GLY A 50 8.50 -15.89 6.55
N GLU A 51 7.20 -15.88 6.74
CA GLU A 51 6.22 -15.31 5.82
C GLU A 51 5.15 -14.53 6.58
N THR A 52 4.53 -13.59 5.88
CA THR A 52 3.37 -12.86 6.39
C THR A 52 2.43 -12.53 5.24
N THR A 53 1.21 -12.14 5.57
CA THR A 53 0.27 -11.59 4.59
C THR A 53 0.24 -10.07 4.73
N ILE A 54 0.57 -9.38 3.64
CA ILE A 54 0.49 -7.92 3.55
C ILE A 54 -0.90 -7.56 3.05
N THR A 55 -1.59 -6.68 3.77
CA THR A 55 -2.91 -6.16 3.38
C THR A 55 -2.84 -4.65 3.34
N TRP A 56 -3.42 -4.04 2.32
CA TRP A 56 -3.43 -2.58 2.16
C TRP A 56 -4.75 -2.08 1.62
N SER A 57 -4.98 -0.78 1.82
CA SER A 57 -6.06 -0.05 1.17
C SER A 57 -5.57 1.31 0.69
N SER A 58 -6.16 1.81 -0.41
CA SER A 58 -5.87 3.15 -0.93
C SER A 58 -7.12 3.83 -1.49
N ALA A 59 -7.19 5.15 -1.33
CA ALA A 59 -8.22 6.03 -1.88
C ALA A 59 -7.59 7.30 -2.44
N GLY A 60 -8.25 7.96 -3.39
CA GLY A 60 -7.69 9.14 -4.06
C GLY A 60 -6.51 8.82 -5.00
N THR A 61 -6.31 7.53 -5.32
CA THR A 61 -5.31 7.02 -6.26
C THR A 61 -5.99 6.37 -7.46
N THR A 62 -5.30 6.27 -8.58
CA THR A 62 -5.67 5.37 -9.67
C THR A 62 -4.90 4.06 -9.61
N GLN A 63 -3.67 4.09 -9.07
CA GLN A 63 -2.83 2.91 -8.95
C GLN A 63 -1.84 3.03 -7.78
N VAL A 64 -1.58 1.89 -7.13
CA VAL A 64 -0.60 1.75 -6.07
C VAL A 64 0.27 0.50 -6.25
N GLU A 65 1.47 0.54 -5.68
CA GLU A 65 2.41 -0.57 -5.63
C GLU A 65 2.90 -0.79 -4.20
N VAL A 66 3.19 -2.04 -3.85
CA VAL A 66 3.83 -2.40 -2.57
C VAL A 66 5.28 -2.75 -2.84
N HIS A 67 6.22 -2.01 -2.24
CA HIS A 67 7.66 -2.23 -2.40
C HIS A 67 8.31 -2.72 -1.10
N VAL A 68 9.35 -3.53 -1.26
CA VAL A 68 10.10 -4.13 -0.14
C VAL A 68 11.37 -3.34 0.15
N GLY A 69 11.62 -3.03 1.42
CA GLY A 69 12.86 -2.44 1.93
C GLY A 69 12.98 -0.92 1.77
N ALA A 70 12.49 -0.37 0.65
CA ALA A 70 12.51 1.07 0.36
C ALA A 70 11.33 1.47 -0.54
N PRO A 71 11.00 2.77 -0.65
CA PRO A 71 9.98 3.27 -1.58
C PRO A 71 10.21 2.79 -3.03
N ASN A 72 11.46 2.79 -3.50
CA ASN A 72 11.88 2.29 -4.82
C ASN A 72 12.49 0.88 -4.80
N GLY A 73 12.17 0.08 -3.77
CA GLY A 73 12.67 -1.28 -3.64
C GLY A 73 12.02 -2.26 -4.63
N SER A 74 12.28 -3.56 -4.44
CA SER A 74 11.64 -4.60 -5.26
C SER A 74 10.11 -4.57 -5.10
N MET A 75 9.39 -4.57 -6.22
CA MET A 75 7.92 -4.58 -6.20
C MET A 75 7.42 -5.97 -5.80
N LEU A 76 6.60 -6.00 -4.75
CA LEU A 76 5.88 -7.20 -4.30
C LEU A 76 4.56 -7.37 -5.03
N SER A 77 3.80 -6.29 -5.17
CA SER A 77 2.46 -6.31 -5.79
C SER A 77 2.06 -4.94 -6.32
N ARG A 78 1.08 -4.93 -7.23
CA ARG A 78 0.48 -3.76 -7.86
C ARG A 78 -1.04 -3.92 -7.85
N SER A 79 -1.76 -2.85 -7.55
CA SER A 79 -3.23 -2.83 -7.58
C SER A 79 -3.76 -1.47 -8.01
N ASP A 80 -5.04 -1.44 -8.39
CA ASP A 80 -5.78 -0.18 -8.48
C ASP A 80 -6.12 0.35 -7.08
N SER A 81 -6.93 1.41 -6.99
CA SER A 81 -7.50 1.88 -5.72
C SER A 81 -8.50 0.88 -5.14
N GLY A 82 -8.55 0.77 -3.82
CA GLY A 82 -9.33 -0.25 -3.10
C GLY A 82 -8.49 -1.00 -2.08
N THR A 83 -9.00 -2.13 -1.61
CA THR A 83 -8.38 -2.98 -0.58
C THR A 83 -7.92 -4.31 -1.18
N PHE A 84 -6.66 -4.66 -0.93
CA PHE A 84 -6.00 -5.83 -1.52
C PHE A 84 -5.09 -6.52 -0.50
N SER A 85 -4.67 -7.73 -0.82
CA SER A 85 -3.79 -8.54 0.04
C SER A 85 -2.90 -9.45 -0.78
N VAL A 86 -1.69 -9.73 -0.28
CA VAL A 86 -0.73 -10.66 -0.88
C VAL A 86 0.13 -11.33 0.18
N ALA A 87 0.37 -12.63 0.03
CA ALA A 87 1.36 -13.34 0.84
C ALA A 87 2.77 -12.99 0.36
N THR A 88 3.71 -12.75 1.27
CA THR A 88 5.11 -12.49 0.92
C THR A 88 5.77 -13.74 0.36
N GLY A 89 5.51 -14.90 0.97
CA GLY A 89 6.33 -16.10 0.85
C GLY A 89 7.49 -16.12 1.86
N HIS A 90 8.22 -17.24 1.87
CA HIS A 90 9.20 -17.59 2.91
C HIS A 90 10.58 -16.95 2.70
N TRP A 91 10.65 -15.63 2.87
CA TRP A 91 11.90 -14.84 2.76
C TRP A 91 11.95 -13.64 3.71
N VAL A 92 10.85 -13.37 4.43
CA VAL A 92 10.74 -12.21 5.31
C VAL A 92 11.67 -12.38 6.51
N ARG A 93 12.36 -11.30 6.88
CA ARG A 93 13.20 -11.24 8.09
C ARG A 93 12.69 -10.14 9.01
N SER A 94 13.03 -10.24 10.29
CA SER A 94 12.76 -9.14 11.23
C SER A 94 13.39 -7.84 10.72
N GLY A 95 12.62 -6.75 10.69
CA GLY A 95 13.03 -5.46 10.17
C GLY A 95 12.73 -5.23 8.68
N THR A 96 12.20 -6.22 7.95
CA THR A 96 11.75 -6.01 6.57
C THR A 96 10.62 -4.96 6.55
N GLY A 97 10.83 -3.86 5.82
CA GLY A 97 9.83 -2.82 5.61
C GLY A 97 9.04 -3.01 4.31
N PHE A 98 7.76 -2.66 4.33
CA PHE A 98 6.89 -2.61 3.16
C PHE A 98 6.34 -1.19 3.00
N TYR A 99 6.38 -0.68 1.76
CA TYR A 99 6.05 0.70 1.42
C TYR A 99 4.91 0.70 0.41
N LEU A 100 3.78 1.30 0.78
CA LEU A 100 2.66 1.51 -0.13
C LEU A 100 2.89 2.79 -0.93
N GLN A 101 3.18 2.65 -2.22
CA GLN A 101 3.52 3.74 -3.12
C GLN A 101 2.34 4.13 -4.00
N ASN A 102 2.05 5.43 -4.04
CA ASN A 102 1.18 5.99 -5.05
C ASN A 102 1.97 6.15 -6.36
N VAL A 103 1.54 5.45 -7.40
CA VAL A 103 2.13 5.54 -8.75
C VAL A 103 1.16 6.11 -9.77
N SER A 104 0.05 6.69 -9.30
CA SER A 104 -0.96 7.33 -10.15
C SER A 104 -0.33 8.35 -11.08
N ASN A 105 -0.67 8.28 -12.37
CA ASN A 105 -0.12 9.16 -13.41
C ASN A 105 1.42 9.10 -13.55
N GLY A 106 2.05 7.98 -13.19
CA GLY A 106 3.50 7.80 -13.32
C GLY A 106 4.31 8.56 -12.28
N GLN A 107 3.73 8.81 -11.09
CA GLN A 107 4.46 9.41 -9.98
C GLN A 107 5.72 8.60 -9.62
N PRO A 108 6.84 9.27 -9.30
CA PRO A 108 8.10 8.60 -8.99
C PRO A 108 8.05 7.88 -7.64
N LEU A 109 8.78 6.78 -7.52
CA LEU A 109 8.91 5.97 -6.30
C LEU A 109 9.79 6.69 -5.27
N THR A 110 9.19 7.60 -4.51
CA THR A 110 9.86 8.42 -3.51
C THR A 110 9.04 8.46 -2.21
N ALA A 111 9.68 8.88 -1.12
CA ALA A 111 9.03 9.03 0.18
C ALA A 111 7.83 10.00 0.14
N ALA A 112 7.86 11.03 -0.72
CA ALA A 112 6.75 11.98 -0.88
C ALA A 112 5.48 11.32 -1.43
N ASN A 113 5.62 10.21 -2.15
CA ASN A 113 4.51 9.44 -2.71
C ASN A 113 4.24 8.14 -1.92
N THR A 114 4.85 7.99 -0.73
CA THR A 114 4.58 6.87 0.17
C THR A 114 3.33 7.17 0.99
N LEU A 115 2.28 6.39 0.78
CA LEU A 115 1.00 6.55 1.49
C LEU A 115 1.08 5.99 2.90
N ALA A 116 1.74 4.84 3.07
CA ALA A 116 1.90 4.17 4.36
C ALA A 116 3.08 3.19 4.33
N THR A 117 3.57 2.83 5.51
CA THR A 117 4.63 1.84 5.69
C THR A 117 4.30 0.88 6.82
N VAL A 118 4.73 -0.37 6.70
CA VAL A 118 4.72 -1.34 7.81
C VAL A 118 6.09 -2.02 7.91
N ILE A 119 6.60 -2.16 9.13
CA ILE A 119 7.80 -2.94 9.42
C ILE A 119 7.35 -4.22 10.12
N VAL A 120 7.84 -5.36 9.65
CA VAL A 120 7.53 -6.66 10.24
C VAL A 120 8.62 -7.09 11.20
N THR A 121 8.22 -7.70 12.30
CA THR A 121 9.12 -8.23 13.33
C THR A 121 8.96 -9.73 13.43
N ALA A 122 10.03 -10.45 13.82
CA ALA A 122 9.92 -11.87 14.13
C ALA A 122 9.37 -12.04 15.55
N ALA A 123 8.46 -13.00 15.73
CA ALA A 123 8.03 -13.42 17.06
C ALA A 123 9.24 -14.01 17.82
N PRO A 124 9.34 -13.81 19.14
CA PRO A 124 10.34 -14.53 19.93
C PRO A 124 10.10 -16.03 19.80
N TYR A 125 11.18 -16.81 19.70
CA TYR A 125 11.12 -18.23 20.00
C TYR A 125 10.75 -18.36 21.47
N GLU A 126 9.49 -18.61 21.78
CA GLU A 126 9.18 -19.17 23.09
C GLU A 126 9.84 -20.56 23.14
N LEU A 127 10.90 -20.67 23.94
CA LEU A 127 11.28 -21.97 24.48
C LEU A 127 10.03 -22.51 25.14
N GLN A 128 9.46 -23.56 24.55
CA GLN A 128 8.37 -24.32 25.14
C GLN A 128 8.91 -25.07 26.37
N LEU A 129 9.26 -24.33 27.43
CA LEU A 129 9.55 -24.83 28.77
C LEU A 129 8.21 -25.11 29.47
N VAL A 130 7.38 -25.94 28.85
CA VAL A 130 6.21 -26.53 29.50
C VAL A 130 6.37 -28.03 29.37
N GLY A 131 7.24 -28.59 30.22
CA GLY A 131 7.50 -30.04 30.26
C GLY A 131 8.53 -30.50 31.29
N ALA A 132 9.45 -29.64 31.74
CA ALA A 132 10.44 -30.02 32.76
C ALA A 132 9.88 -30.08 34.20
N ASP A 133 8.66 -29.56 34.44
CA ASP A 133 8.08 -29.46 35.79
C ASP A 133 7.13 -30.62 36.16
N GLN A 134 7.21 -31.76 35.46
CA GLN A 134 6.37 -32.94 35.74
C GLN A 134 7.16 -34.21 36.14
N MET A 135 8.49 -34.11 36.35
CA MET A 135 9.29 -35.24 36.86
C MET A 135 9.67 -35.14 38.35
N SER A 136 9.27 -34.08 39.07
CA SER A 136 9.62 -33.89 40.48
C SER A 136 8.43 -33.95 41.45
N GLN A 137 7.45 -34.83 41.21
CA GLN A 137 6.40 -35.16 42.20
C GLN A 137 6.08 -36.67 42.28
N ARG A 138 7.09 -37.52 42.10
CA ARG A 138 7.01 -38.92 42.52
C ARG A 138 8.13 -39.23 43.49
N THR A 139 7.87 -39.00 44.76
CA THR A 139 8.51 -39.69 45.89
C THR A 139 7.47 -39.91 46.96
#